data_AF-A0A0F7C1M1-F1
#
_entry.id   AF-A0A0F7C1M1-F1
#
_cell.length_a   1.000
_cell.length_b   1.000
_cell.length_c   1.000
_cell.angle_alpha   90.00
_cell.angle_beta   90.00
_cell.angle_gamma   90.00
#
_symmetry.space_group_name_H-M   'P 1'
#
loop_
_entity.id
_entity.type
_entity.pdbx_description
1 polymer ?
#
loop_
_entity_poly.entity_id
_entity_poly.type
_entity_poly.pdbx_seq_one_letter_code
_entity_poly.pdbx_strand_id
1 'polypeptide(L)' 'MDSNLFKSILSVCKRMTDLNYTKQDAIKISAKKFKVTQKEIKKYVDLLGIESKRYIESKKTFLTKKIGLTYERINND' A
#
# COMPACT_ATOMS: atom_id res chain seq x y z
N MET A 1 5.17 -9.39 -21.96
CA MET A 1 5.13 -8.25 -21.01
C MET A 1 6.48 -7.54 -21.11
N ASP A 2 6.49 -6.22 -21.28
CA ASP A 2 7.74 -5.46 -21.41
C ASP A 2 8.60 -5.59 -20.13
N SER A 3 9.90 -5.81 -20.28
CA SER A 3 10.86 -5.99 -19.17
C SER A 3 10.79 -4.82 -18.18
N ASN A 4 10.58 -3.60 -18.69
CA ASN A 4 10.49 -2.40 -17.85
C ASN A 4 9.17 -2.35 -17.08
N LEU A 5 8.07 -2.78 -17.68
CA LEU A 5 6.78 -2.85 -17.00
C LEU A 5 6.82 -3.86 -15.86
N PHE A 6 7.36 -5.05 -16.09
CA PHE A 6 7.51 -6.07 -15.04
C PHE A 6 8.38 -5.57 -13.88
N LYS A 7 9.57 -5.02 -14.19
CA LYS A 7 10.48 -4.45 -13.17
C LYS A 7 9.83 -3.31 -12.38
N SER A 8 9.01 -2.49 -13.04
CA SER A 8 8.31 -1.40 -12.39
C SER A 8 7.25 -1.89 -11.40
N ILE A 9 6.49 -2.94 -11.73
CA ILE A 9 5.49 -3.54 -10.83
C ILE A 9 6.18 -4.16 -9.62
N LEU A 10 7.24 -4.94 -9.83
CA LEU A 10 8.02 -5.53 -8.74
C LEU A 10 8.61 -4.45 -7.81
N SER A 11 9.12 -3.36 -8.39
CA SER A 11 9.58 -2.19 -7.63
C SER A 11 8.47 -1.54 -6.81
N VAL A 12 7.26 -1.42 -7.34
CA VAL A 12 6.11 -0.90 -6.58
C VAL A 12 5.79 -1.80 -5.40
N CYS A 13 5.66 -3.11 -5.62
CA CYS A 13 5.35 -4.08 -4.58
C CYS A 13 6.37 -4.01 -3.44
N LYS A 14 7.68 -4.08 -3.77
CA LYS A 14 8.76 -3.97 -2.78
C LYS A 14 8.69 -2.68 -1.96
N ARG A 15 8.39 -1.55 -2.61
CA ARG A 15 8.28 -0.25 -1.92
C ARG A 15 7.09 -0.20 -0.96
N MET A 16 5.98 -0.82 -1.34
CA MET A 16 4.76 -0.88 -0.53
C MET A 16 4.90 -1.81 0.67
N THR A 17 5.58 -2.96 0.51
CA THR A 17 5.70 -3.97 1.57
C THR A 17 6.90 -3.72 2.49
N ASP A 18 8.06 -3.40 1.94
CA ASP A 18 9.32 -3.41 2.70
C ASP A 18 9.70 -2.00 3.15
N LEU A 19 9.39 -0.99 2.33
CA LEU A 19 9.86 0.40 2.52
C LEU A 19 8.77 1.36 2.97
N ASN A 20 7.59 0.84 3.33
CA ASN A 20 6.47 1.57 3.90
C ASN A 20 5.92 2.75 3.06
N TYR A 21 6.11 2.72 1.74
CA TYR A 21 5.57 3.75 0.84
C TYR A 21 4.06 3.60 0.64
N THR A 22 3.39 4.72 0.33
CA THR A 22 2.02 4.66 -0.18
C THR A 22 2.01 4.04 -1.58
N LYS A 23 0.86 3.45 -1.98
CA LYS A 23 0.67 2.91 -3.34
C LYS A 23 0.96 3.98 -4.40
N GLN A 24 0.46 5.20 -4.21
CA GLN A 24 0.62 6.31 -5.15
C GLN A 24 2.09 6.73 -5.31
N ASP A 25 2.83 6.88 -4.21
CA ASP A 25 4.24 7.29 -4.25
C ASP A 25 5.11 6.21 -4.90
N ALA A 26 4.87 4.94 -4.53
CA ALA A 26 5.58 3.80 -5.11
C ALA A 26 5.39 3.73 -6.64
N ILE A 27 4.15 3.94 -7.12
CA ILE A 27 3.82 3.98 -8.55
C ILE A 27 4.52 5.16 -9.24
N LYS A 28 4.45 6.38 -8.68
CA LYS A 28 5.06 7.57 -9.28
C LYS A 28 6.59 7.42 -9.43
N ILE A 29 7.26 6.91 -8.39
CA ILE A 29 8.71 6.68 -8.39
C ILE A 29 9.08 5.60 -9.42
N SER A 30 8.34 4.48 -9.45
CA SER A 30 8.65 3.37 -10.35
C SER A 30 8.37 3.72 -11.82
N ALA A 31 7.29 4.45 -12.09
CA ALA A 31 6.97 4.96 -13.42
C ALA A 31 8.10 5.82 -13.99
N LYS A 32 8.61 6.78 -13.18
CA LYS A 32 9.72 7.64 -13.57
C LYS A 32 11.01 6.84 -13.80
N LYS A 33 11.32 5.89 -12.92
CA LYS A 33 12.57 5.09 -13.00
C LYS A 33 12.63 4.20 -14.23
N PHE A 34 11.53 3.53 -14.57
CA PHE A 34 11.48 2.53 -15.64
C PHE A 34 10.86 3.05 -16.94
N LYS A 35 10.55 4.35 -17.01
CA LYS A 35 9.97 5.02 -18.20
C LYS A 35 8.69 4.34 -18.71
N VAL A 36 7.80 3.99 -17.78
CA VAL A 36 6.49 3.37 -18.06
C VAL A 36 5.37 4.21 -17.46
N THR A 37 4.15 4.06 -17.98
CA THR A 37 3.04 4.90 -17.53
C THR A 37 2.53 4.47 -16.15
N GLN A 38 2.10 5.45 -15.34
CA GLN A 38 1.49 5.16 -14.04
C GLN A 38 0.19 4.35 -14.18
N LYS A 39 -0.56 4.57 -15.26
CA LYS A 39 -1.83 3.88 -15.55
C LYS A 39 -1.62 2.38 -15.73
N GLU A 40 -0.60 1.98 -16.49
CA GLU A 40 -0.29 0.56 -16.70
C GLU A 40 0.15 -0.11 -15.41
N ILE A 41 1.07 0.51 -14.66
CA ILE A 41 1.53 -0.02 -13.38
C ILE A 41 0.34 -0.20 -12.42
N LYS A 42 -0.50 0.83 -12.29
CA LYS A 42 -1.68 0.82 -11.41
C LYS A 42 -2.61 -0.34 -11.74
N LYS A 43 -2.89 -0.60 -13.03
CA LYS A 43 -3.72 -1.72 -13.46
C LYS A 43 -3.24 -3.05 -12.87
N TYR A 44 -1.94 -3.36 -13.00
CA TYR A 44 -1.40 -4.63 -12.51
C TYR A 44 -1.27 -4.67 -10.98
N VAL A 45 -0.84 -3.57 -10.36
CA VAL A 45 -0.73 -3.50 -8.89
C VAL A 45 -2.09 -3.65 -8.22
N ASP A 46 -3.15 -3.08 -8.82
CA ASP A 46 -4.51 -3.25 -8.31
C ASP A 46 -5.01 -4.69 -8.49
N LEU A 47 -4.69 -5.35 -9.62
CA LEU A 47 -5.03 -6.76 -9.85
C LEU A 47 -4.33 -7.72 -8.87
N LEU A 48 -3.11 -7.38 -8.41
CA LEU A 48 -2.38 -8.19 -7.46
C LEU A 48 -2.97 -8.13 -6.04
N GLY A 49 -3.82 -7.15 -5.73
CA GLY A 49 -4.48 -7.04 -4.42
C GLY A 49 -3.55 -6.79 -3.23
N ILE A 50 -2.28 -6.43 -3.47
CA ILE A 50 -1.29 -6.22 -2.41
C ILE A 50 -1.59 -4.91 -1.67
N GLU A 51 -1.80 -5.01 -0.36
CA GLU A 51 -1.93 -3.85 0.53
C GLU A 51 -0.53 -3.35 0.95
N SER A 52 -0.37 -2.02 1.09
CA SER A 52 0.89 -1.49 1.63
C SER A 52 0.99 -1.74 3.13
N LYS A 53 2.21 -1.98 3.62
CA LYS A 53 2.49 -2.13 5.05
C LYS A 53 1.93 -0.97 5.87
N ARG A 54 2.08 0.26 5.34
CA ARG A 54 1.56 1.49 5.96
C ARG A 54 0.05 1.45 6.16
N TYR A 55 -0.67 0.94 5.16
CA TYR A 55 -2.12 0.82 5.24
C TYR A 55 -2.52 -0.22 6.28
N ILE A 56 -1.85 -1.38 6.31
CA ILE A 56 -2.08 -2.44 7.31
C ILE A 56 -1.82 -1.92 8.72
N GLU A 57 -0.71 -1.21 8.94
CA GLU A 57 -0.36 -0.60 10.24
C GLU A 57 -1.43 0.42 10.68
N SER A 58 -1.88 1.29 9.77
CA SER A 58 -2.94 2.26 10.08
C SER A 58 -4.28 1.59 10.44
N LYS A 59 -4.66 0.51 9.73
CA LYS A 59 -5.84 -0.30 10.06
C LYS A 59 -5.74 -0.87 11.47
N LYS A 60 -4.59 -1.46 11.83
CA LYS A 60 -4.36 -2.02 13.17
C LYS A 60 -4.57 -0.95 14.23
N THR A 61 -3.90 0.19 14.12
CA THR A 61 -4.04 1.30 15.07
C THR A 61 -5.49 1.78 15.22
N PHE A 62 -6.21 1.88 14.11
CA PHE A 62 -7.63 2.28 14.13
C PHE A 62 -8.50 1.26 14.88
N LEU A 63 -8.31 -0.03 14.62
CA LEU A 63 -9.01 -1.11 15.31
C LEU A 63 -8.73 -1.12 16.81
N THR A 64 -7.47 -0.99 17.23
CA THR A 64 -7.12 -0.94 18.66
C THR A 64 -7.77 0.25 19.35
N LYS A 65 -7.75 1.43 18.72
CA LYS A 65 -8.39 2.63 19.26
C LYS A 65 -9.90 2.48 19.40
N LYS A 66 -10.56 1.86 18.41
CA LYS A 66 -12.01 1.62 18.45
C LYS A 66 -12.39 0.63 19.56
N ILE A 67 -11.61 -0.43 19.71
CA ILE A 67 -11.81 -1.44 20.77
C ILE A 67 -11.61 -0.79 22.15
N GLY A 68 -10.52 -0.04 22.36
CA GLY A 68 -10.27 0.66 23.62
C GLY A 68 -11.40 1.61 24.04
N LEU A 69 -11.90 2.42 23.09
CA LEU A 69 -13.06 3.31 23.32
C LEU A 69 -14.36 2.56 23.66
N THR A 70 -14.50 1.30 23.19
CA THR A 70 -15.68 0.48 23.49
C THR A 70 -15.59 -0.11 24.90
N TYR A 71 -14.40 -0.56 25.32
CA TYR A 71 -14.17 -1.03 26.69
C TYR A 71 -14.34 0.08 27.73
N GLU A 72 -13.88 1.30 27.46
CA GLU A 72 -14.08 2.43 28.39
C GLU A 72 -15.56 2.78 28.56
N ARG A 73 -16.39 2.66 27.52
CA ARG A 73 -17.84 2.88 27.63
C ARG A 73 -18.54 1.84 28.50
N ILE A 74 -18.20 0.55 28.33
CA ILE A 74 -18.83 -0.54 29.10
C ILE A 74 -18.50 -0.45 30.60
N ASN A 75 -17.31 0.08 30.97
CA ASN A 75 -16.86 0.13 32.36
C ASN A 75 -17.21 1.45 33.09
N ASN A 76 -17.87 2.40 32.42
CA ASN A 76 -18.30 3.67 33.01
C ASN A 76 -19.84 3.82 33.11
N ASP A 77 -20.58 2.77 32.75
CA ASP A 77 -22.04 2.61 32.98
C ASP A 77 -22.28 1.55 34.07
#